data_AF-A0AAU8LI89-F1
#
_entry.id   AF-A0AAU8LI89-F1
#
_cell.length_a   1.000
_cell.length_b   1.000
_cell.length_c   1.000
_cell.angle_alpha   90.00
_cell.angle_beta   90.00
_cell.angle_gamma   90.00
#
_symmetry.space_group_name_H-M   'P 1'
#
loop_
_entity.id
_entity.type
_entity.pdbx_description
1 polymer ?
#
loop_
_entity_poly.entity_id
_entity_poly.type
_entity_poly.pdbx_seq_one_letter_code
_entity_poly.pdbx_strand_id
1 'polypeptide(L)'
;MLTSHFGDNHGARDQRIVINTYTTVLRRPGVPHELFATYWRDVHGPLCARLDGLGWYVQHHLSREQDAHLWPIIEDVKPLQGYVLDGGVEIGFLSAEDQQRFQKASAILFSDEQNMFEETLAYDVPDGSSTLMDRLPDPAPNETSTLDRLHLHLHLKPGNLAAARQAIDTLARDLAGLDDVLKLRLHLAEPYDNEQPAPPAPDVAHYASEPRLNIVFMELTFESAWTRRTCYASERFKTITHGISAHVTHITPFGVSGVYTYVRDGAMTTAGIRGSRQAELIRQLGAINQTQPDVETLFGATTVDEKPVK
;
A
#
# COMPACT_ATOMS: atom_id res chain seq x y z
N MET A 1 -3.39 -22.83 27.05
CA MET A 1 -3.67 -22.92 25.60
C MET A 1 -4.54 -21.71 25.26
N LEU A 2 -3.94 -20.61 24.80
CA LEU A 2 -4.72 -19.51 24.25
C LEU A 2 -5.16 -19.94 22.85
N THR A 3 -6.46 -20.09 22.67
CA THR A 3 -7.09 -20.24 21.37
C THR A 3 -6.77 -19.01 20.52
N SER A 4 -6.02 -19.20 19.44
CA SER A 4 -5.75 -18.18 18.42
C SER A 4 -7.06 -17.51 17.99
N HIS A 5 -7.15 -16.19 18.16
CA HIS A 5 -8.33 -15.39 17.81
C HIS A 5 -8.34 -14.91 16.35
N PHE A 6 -7.52 -15.49 15.47
CA PHE A 6 -7.55 -15.16 14.04
C PHE A 6 -8.51 -16.10 13.30
N GLY A 7 -9.80 -15.81 13.41
CA GLY A 7 -10.87 -16.42 12.63
C GLY A 7 -11.13 -15.64 11.34
N ASP A 8 -11.30 -16.37 10.24
CA ASP A 8 -11.69 -15.96 8.89
C ASP A 8 -10.68 -15.15 8.05
N ASN A 9 -10.65 -15.46 6.75
CA ASN A 9 -9.89 -14.72 5.74
C ASN A 9 -10.81 -13.64 5.13
N HIS A 10 -10.52 -12.39 5.42
CA HIS A 10 -11.26 -11.23 4.94
C HIS A 10 -10.85 -10.74 3.54
N GLY A 11 -9.90 -11.38 2.86
CA GLY A 11 -9.33 -10.89 1.60
C GLY A 11 -10.35 -10.65 0.47
N ALA A 12 -11.50 -11.32 0.50
CA ALA A 12 -12.60 -11.10 -0.45
C ALA A 12 -13.11 -9.64 -0.48
N ARG A 13 -12.92 -8.89 0.62
CA ARG A 13 -13.33 -7.48 0.70
C ARG A 13 -12.65 -6.60 -0.36
N ASP A 14 -11.45 -6.96 -0.81
CA ASP A 14 -10.67 -6.15 -1.76
C ASP A 14 -10.96 -6.47 -3.23
N GLN A 15 -11.72 -7.55 -3.52
CA GLN A 15 -11.99 -8.01 -4.90
C GLN A 15 -12.81 -7.02 -5.73
N ARG A 16 -13.46 -6.05 -5.10
CA ARG A 16 -14.19 -4.98 -5.79
C ARG A 16 -13.27 -3.97 -6.48
N ILE A 17 -12.00 -3.93 -6.08
CA ILE A 17 -10.99 -3.07 -6.70
C ILE A 17 -10.39 -3.82 -7.89
N VAL A 18 -10.93 -3.54 -9.07
CA VAL A 18 -10.61 -4.27 -10.31
C VAL A 18 -9.43 -3.67 -11.08
N ILE A 19 -9.06 -2.42 -10.79
CA ILE A 19 -7.87 -1.75 -11.29
C ILE A 19 -7.21 -1.08 -10.09
N ASN A 20 -5.89 -1.16 -9.98
CA ASN A 20 -5.15 -0.49 -8.92
C ASN A 20 -3.87 0.13 -9.50
N THR A 21 -3.33 1.11 -8.79
CA THR A 21 -1.94 1.53 -8.94
C THR A 21 -1.26 1.41 -7.59
N TYR A 22 0.01 1.00 -7.59
CA TYR A 22 0.85 1.09 -6.41
C TYR A 22 1.94 2.11 -6.68
N THR A 23 1.93 3.22 -5.96
CA THR A 23 2.88 4.31 -6.16
C THR A 23 3.91 4.31 -5.04
N THR A 24 5.19 4.28 -5.40
CA THR A 24 6.28 4.50 -4.43
C THR A 24 6.54 5.98 -4.28
N VAL A 25 6.79 6.45 -3.06
CA VAL A 25 7.09 7.86 -2.79
C VAL A 25 8.40 8.04 -2.03
N LEU A 26 9.20 9.00 -2.48
CA LEU A 26 10.40 9.48 -1.80
C LEU A 26 10.17 10.91 -1.33
N ARG A 27 10.42 11.17 -0.06
CA ARG A 27 10.31 12.53 0.49
C ARG A 27 11.38 13.45 -0.10
N ARG A 28 11.00 14.70 -0.36
CA ARG A 28 11.89 15.79 -0.74
C ARG A 28 13.08 15.95 0.23
N PRO A 29 14.34 16.05 -0.27
CA PRO A 29 15.49 16.35 0.57
C PRO A 29 15.31 17.65 1.35
N GLY A 30 15.72 17.65 2.62
CA GLY A 30 15.63 18.82 3.50
C GLY A 30 14.28 19.01 4.22
N VAL A 31 13.19 18.37 3.77
CA VAL A 31 11.92 18.36 4.51
C VAL A 31 12.06 17.45 5.73
N PRO A 32 11.78 17.87 6.98
CA PRO A 32 11.82 16.98 8.15
C PRO A 32 10.85 15.80 8.01
N HIS A 33 11.23 14.61 8.49
CA HIS A 33 10.42 13.40 8.29
C HIS A 33 9.03 13.51 8.94
N GLU A 34 8.95 13.98 10.19
CA GLU A 34 7.66 14.21 10.87
C GLU A 34 6.76 15.22 10.13
N LEU A 35 7.37 16.28 9.57
CA LEU A 35 6.61 17.26 8.78
C LEU A 35 6.06 16.62 7.51
N PHE A 36 6.89 15.85 6.81
CA PHE A 36 6.46 15.08 5.64
C PHE A 36 5.32 14.11 5.98
N ALA A 37 5.51 13.26 7.00
CA ALA A 37 4.54 12.23 7.35
C ALA A 37 3.21 12.86 7.77
N THR A 38 3.25 13.93 8.56
CA THR A 38 2.05 14.67 8.98
C THR A 38 1.37 15.35 7.80
N TYR A 39 2.11 16.09 6.97
CA TYR A 39 1.54 16.76 5.79
C TYR A 39 0.90 15.76 4.83
N TRP A 40 1.58 14.63 4.59
CA TRP A 40 1.08 13.59 3.70
C TRP A 40 -0.23 12.99 4.20
N ARG A 41 -0.30 12.63 5.48
CA ARG A 41 -1.46 11.95 6.02
C ARG A 41 -2.64 12.88 6.38
N ASP A 42 -2.37 14.16 6.64
CA ASP A 42 -3.39 15.10 7.16
C ASP A 42 -3.78 16.20 6.18
N VAL A 43 -2.97 16.47 5.15
CA VAL A 43 -3.25 17.52 4.14
C VAL A 43 -3.42 16.90 2.75
N HIS A 44 -2.40 16.22 2.24
CA HIS A 44 -2.41 15.65 0.90
C HIS A 44 -3.37 14.46 0.78
N GLY A 45 -3.44 13.60 1.80
CA GLY A 45 -4.37 12.46 1.83
C GLY A 45 -5.83 12.88 1.65
N PRO A 46 -6.35 13.79 2.50
CA PRO A 46 -7.70 14.32 2.34
C PRO A 46 -7.94 15.08 1.01
N LEU A 47 -6.92 15.71 0.43
CA LEU A 47 -7.01 16.30 -0.92
C LEU A 47 -7.28 15.22 -1.97
N CYS A 48 -6.49 14.14 -1.97
CA CYS A 48 -6.67 13.01 -2.89
C CYS A 48 -8.04 12.35 -2.70
N ALA A 49 -8.44 12.08 -1.45
CA ALA A 49 -9.68 11.38 -1.11
C ALA A 49 -10.95 12.06 -1.65
N ARG A 50 -10.89 13.38 -1.91
CA ARG A 50 -11.99 14.19 -2.45
C ARG A 50 -12.11 14.14 -3.96
N LEU A 51 -11.14 13.54 -4.66
CA LEU A 51 -11.20 13.39 -6.10
C LEU A 51 -12.20 12.29 -6.49
N ASP A 52 -12.92 12.53 -7.57
CA ASP A 52 -13.93 11.59 -8.07
C ASP A 52 -13.28 10.32 -8.64
N GLY A 53 -14.01 9.20 -8.57
CA GLY A 53 -13.59 7.91 -9.14
C GLY A 53 -12.78 7.01 -8.20
N LEU A 54 -12.40 7.44 -7.00
CA LEU A 54 -11.68 6.56 -6.07
C LEU A 54 -12.58 5.46 -5.52
N GLY A 55 -12.18 4.20 -5.70
CA GLY A 55 -12.75 3.03 -5.01
C GLY A 55 -11.98 2.64 -3.75
N TRP A 56 -10.67 2.89 -3.77
CA TRP A 56 -9.73 2.57 -2.69
C TRP A 56 -8.61 3.61 -2.68
N TYR A 57 -8.26 4.11 -1.50
CA TYR A 57 -7.11 4.97 -1.31
C TYR A 57 -6.51 4.75 0.07
N VAL A 58 -5.28 4.24 0.11
CA VAL A 58 -4.54 3.96 1.35
C VAL A 58 -3.09 4.38 1.22
N GLN A 59 -2.57 5.04 2.26
CA GLN A 59 -1.16 5.36 2.40
C GLN A 59 -0.50 4.37 3.35
N HIS A 60 0.67 3.88 2.97
CA HIS A 60 1.57 3.08 3.78
C HIS A 60 2.81 3.92 4.05
N HIS A 61 3.00 4.33 5.29
CA HIS A 61 4.16 5.12 5.70
C HIS A 61 5.29 4.14 6.02
N LEU A 62 6.43 4.31 5.35
CA LEU A 62 7.57 3.41 5.51
C LEU A 62 8.54 3.95 6.56
N SER A 63 9.08 3.03 7.36
CA SER A 63 10.14 3.32 8.30
C SER A 63 11.39 3.68 7.53
N ARG A 64 11.95 4.85 7.84
CA ARG A 64 13.18 5.32 7.18
C ARG A 64 14.39 4.49 7.58
N GLU A 65 14.43 4.05 8.83
CA GLU A 65 15.43 3.11 9.33
C GLU A 65 15.08 1.70 8.85
N GLN A 66 15.98 1.13 8.05
CA GLN A 66 15.82 -0.24 7.56
C GLN A 66 16.46 -1.21 8.57
N ASP A 67 15.65 -2.08 9.15
CA ASP A 67 16.14 -3.17 10.00
C ASP A 67 16.59 -4.36 9.11
N ALA A 68 17.86 -4.73 9.22
CA ALA A 68 18.44 -5.86 8.49
C ALA A 68 17.75 -7.20 8.79
N HIS A 69 16.95 -7.27 9.87
CA HIS A 69 16.18 -8.47 10.21
C HIS A 69 14.82 -8.54 9.52
N LEU A 70 14.34 -7.54 8.78
CA LEU A 70 12.99 -7.53 8.17
C LEU A 70 12.74 -8.68 7.20
N TRP A 71 13.78 -9.08 6.45
CA TRP A 71 13.75 -10.22 5.53
C TRP A 71 15.00 -11.08 5.75
N PRO A 72 14.91 -12.43 5.67
CA PRO A 72 16.07 -13.26 5.87
C PRO A 72 17.01 -13.17 4.66
N ILE A 73 18.28 -13.52 4.89
CA ILE A 73 19.26 -13.63 3.81
C ILE A 73 18.88 -14.83 2.95
N ILE A 74 18.63 -14.56 1.67
CA ILE A 74 18.47 -15.58 0.63
C ILE A 74 19.74 -15.53 -0.23
N GLU A 75 20.36 -16.68 -0.45
CA GLU A 75 21.56 -16.79 -1.28
C GLU A 75 21.32 -16.16 -2.66
N ASP A 76 22.31 -15.42 -3.16
CA ASP A 76 22.29 -14.67 -4.42
C ASP A 76 21.23 -13.56 -4.55
N VAL A 77 20.50 -13.22 -3.48
CA VAL A 77 19.56 -12.09 -3.46
C VAL A 77 20.05 -11.03 -2.48
N LYS A 78 20.17 -9.79 -2.95
CA LYS A 78 20.63 -8.65 -2.13
C LYS A 78 19.65 -7.48 -2.20
N PRO A 79 19.51 -6.66 -1.16
CA PRO A 79 18.76 -5.40 -1.25
C PRO A 79 19.35 -4.47 -2.33
N LEU A 80 18.48 -3.72 -3.01
CA LEU A 80 18.92 -2.72 -3.98
C LEU A 80 19.59 -1.55 -3.25
N GLN A 81 20.85 -1.27 -3.58
CA GLN A 81 21.63 -0.20 -2.93
C GLN A 81 21.06 1.18 -3.26
N GLY A 82 20.99 2.06 -2.25
CA GLY A 82 20.46 3.41 -2.41
C GLY A 82 18.94 3.48 -2.62
N TYR A 83 18.22 2.35 -2.53
CA TYR A 83 16.77 2.34 -2.67
C TYR A 83 16.11 2.68 -1.35
N VAL A 84 15.85 3.97 -1.16
CA VAL A 84 15.17 4.54 0.02
C VAL A 84 13.81 5.06 -0.42
N LEU A 85 12.79 4.83 0.40
CA LEU A 85 11.44 5.36 0.22
C LEU A 85 10.91 5.81 1.58
N ASP A 86 10.03 6.80 1.57
CA ASP A 86 9.32 7.23 2.77
C ASP A 86 7.86 6.70 2.78
N GLY A 87 7.40 6.10 1.67
CA GLY A 87 6.04 5.60 1.58
C GLY A 87 5.72 4.75 0.36
N GLY A 88 4.58 4.08 0.44
CA GLY A 88 3.84 3.53 -0.69
C GLY A 88 2.38 3.97 -0.62
N VAL A 89 1.68 4.04 -1.74
CA VAL A 89 0.27 4.41 -1.77
C VAL A 89 -0.46 3.60 -2.82
N GLU A 90 -1.66 3.14 -2.48
CA GLU A 90 -2.53 2.46 -3.42
C GLU A 90 -3.67 3.39 -3.83
N ILE A 91 -3.94 3.44 -5.14
CA ILE A 91 -5.11 4.10 -5.70
C ILE A 91 -5.86 3.09 -6.55
N GLY A 92 -7.01 2.65 -6.04
CA GLY A 92 -7.82 1.60 -6.64
C GLY A 92 -9.17 2.09 -7.14
N PHE A 93 -9.67 1.42 -8.17
CA PHE A 93 -10.87 1.79 -8.91
C PHE A 93 -11.85 0.62 -9.00
N LEU A 94 -13.15 0.92 -8.93
CA LEU A 94 -14.21 -0.07 -9.10
C LEU A 94 -14.49 -0.38 -10.58
N SER A 95 -14.02 0.48 -11.49
CA SER A 95 -14.14 0.31 -12.94
C SER A 95 -13.13 1.18 -13.70
N ALA A 96 -12.96 0.91 -15.00
CA ALA A 96 -12.17 1.76 -15.89
C ALA A 96 -12.79 3.17 -16.07
N GLU A 97 -14.11 3.30 -15.97
CA GLU A 97 -14.78 4.61 -16.01
C GLU A 97 -14.38 5.45 -14.79
N ASP A 98 -14.34 4.83 -13.60
CA ASP A 98 -13.89 5.48 -12.37
C ASP A 98 -12.44 5.95 -12.47
N GLN A 99 -11.55 5.12 -13.02
CA GLN A 99 -10.17 5.50 -13.28
C GLN A 99 -10.08 6.72 -14.20
N GLN A 100 -10.87 6.77 -15.28
CA GLN A 100 -10.91 7.92 -16.18
C GLN A 100 -11.43 9.19 -15.50
N ARG A 101 -12.40 9.08 -14.59
CA ARG A 101 -12.90 10.22 -13.80
C ARG A 101 -11.80 10.77 -12.89
N PHE A 102 -11.07 9.89 -12.20
CA PHE A 102 -9.93 10.27 -11.38
C PHE A 102 -8.82 10.95 -12.19
N GLN A 103 -8.42 10.35 -13.33
CA GLN A 103 -7.38 10.92 -14.20
C GLN A 103 -7.70 12.33 -14.69
N LYS A 104 -8.98 12.65 -14.94
CA LYS A 104 -9.42 14.00 -15.32
C LYS A 104 -9.34 14.99 -14.16
N ALA A 105 -9.49 14.52 -12.92
CA ALA A 105 -9.51 15.35 -11.71
C ALA A 105 -8.13 15.49 -11.04
N SER A 106 -7.19 14.58 -11.30
CA SER A 106 -5.94 14.42 -10.54
C SER A 106 -4.89 15.51 -10.76
N ALA A 107 -5.05 16.42 -11.72
CA ALA A 107 -4.10 17.52 -11.94
C ALA A 107 -3.86 18.38 -10.68
N ILE A 108 -4.89 18.57 -9.85
CA ILE A 108 -4.74 19.30 -8.58
C ILE A 108 -3.89 18.54 -7.55
N LEU A 109 -3.98 17.21 -7.54
CA LEU A 109 -3.18 16.35 -6.67
C LEU A 109 -1.69 16.48 -6.99
N PHE A 110 -1.35 16.36 -8.27
CA PHE A 110 0.04 16.46 -8.75
C PHE A 110 0.65 17.83 -8.48
N SER A 111 -0.16 18.90 -8.47
CA SER A 111 0.34 20.23 -8.12
C SER A 111 0.77 20.36 -6.64
N ASP A 112 0.24 19.51 -5.75
CA ASP A 112 0.58 19.52 -4.33
C ASP A 112 1.83 18.68 -4.01
N GLU A 113 2.11 17.66 -4.83
CA GLU A 113 3.23 16.72 -4.62
C GLU A 113 4.58 17.42 -4.47
N GLN A 114 4.76 18.55 -5.16
CA GLN A 114 5.98 19.37 -5.11
C GLN A 114 6.36 19.80 -3.69
N ASN A 115 5.40 19.91 -2.77
CA ASN A 115 5.64 20.39 -1.41
C ASN A 115 6.39 19.36 -0.54
N MET A 116 6.32 18.09 -0.89
CA MET A 116 6.65 16.97 0.01
C MET A 116 7.44 15.84 -0.65
N PHE A 117 7.28 15.62 -1.94
CA PHE A 117 7.92 14.53 -2.67
C PHE A 117 9.09 15.01 -3.50
N GLU A 118 10.14 14.19 -3.53
CA GLU A 118 11.20 14.26 -4.53
C GLU A 118 10.81 13.44 -5.77
N GLU A 119 10.18 12.29 -5.53
CA GLU A 119 9.88 11.31 -6.56
C GLU A 119 8.58 10.58 -6.22
N THR A 120 7.74 10.39 -7.22
CA THR A 120 6.56 9.53 -7.17
C THR A 120 6.53 8.65 -8.43
N LEU A 121 6.50 7.33 -8.26
CA LEU A 121 6.43 6.39 -9.39
C LEU A 121 5.18 5.53 -9.24
N ALA A 122 4.20 5.76 -10.10
CA ALA A 122 2.93 5.03 -10.12
C ALA A 122 3.05 3.78 -11.00
N TYR A 123 3.01 2.60 -10.38
CA TYR A 123 3.07 1.34 -11.09
C TYR A 123 1.66 0.80 -11.32
N ASP A 124 1.31 0.55 -12.58
CA ASP A 124 -0.01 0.06 -12.95
C ASP A 124 -0.20 -1.39 -12.51
N VAL A 125 -1.35 -1.68 -11.88
CA VAL A 125 -1.79 -3.02 -11.52
C VAL A 125 -3.17 -3.23 -12.16
N PRO A 126 -3.22 -3.51 -13.48
CA PRO A 126 -4.43 -3.37 -14.29
C PRO A 126 -5.55 -4.34 -13.89
N ASP A 127 -5.21 -5.49 -13.29
CA ASP A 127 -6.16 -6.49 -12.80
C ASP A 127 -6.48 -6.33 -11.30
N GLY A 128 -6.10 -5.19 -10.71
CA GLY A 128 -6.20 -4.95 -9.28
C GLY A 128 -5.15 -5.77 -8.49
N SER A 129 -5.10 -5.55 -7.18
CA SER A 129 -4.16 -6.27 -6.31
C SER A 129 -4.84 -7.45 -5.60
N SER A 130 -4.10 -8.52 -5.39
CA SER A 130 -4.61 -9.77 -4.83
C SER A 130 -4.35 -9.85 -3.33
N THR A 131 -5.39 -9.75 -2.51
CA THR A 131 -5.30 -10.05 -1.07
C THR A 131 -5.52 -11.55 -0.87
N LEU A 132 -4.43 -12.29 -0.64
CA LEU A 132 -4.44 -13.75 -0.52
C LEU A 132 -4.82 -14.21 0.89
N MET A 133 -4.42 -13.42 1.89
CA MET A 133 -4.78 -13.62 3.29
C MET A 133 -5.02 -12.27 3.95
N ASP A 134 -6.09 -12.15 4.72
CA ASP A 134 -6.29 -11.02 5.63
C ASP A 134 -7.07 -11.46 6.86
N ARG A 135 -6.37 -11.63 7.97
CA ARG A 135 -6.92 -11.98 9.29
C ARG A 135 -7.17 -10.75 10.14
N LEU A 136 -7.00 -9.54 9.58
CA LEU A 136 -7.17 -8.29 10.29
C LEU A 136 -8.63 -7.81 10.20
N PRO A 137 -9.30 -7.61 11.34
CA PRO A 137 -10.73 -7.32 11.36
C PRO A 137 -11.07 -5.92 10.84
N ASP A 138 -10.16 -4.95 10.97
CA ASP A 138 -10.38 -3.58 10.50
C ASP A 138 -10.16 -3.49 8.97
N PRO A 139 -11.19 -3.10 8.17
CA PRO A 139 -11.07 -2.95 6.72
C PRO A 139 -10.46 -1.63 6.26
N ALA A 140 -10.32 -0.65 7.15
CA ALA A 140 -9.85 0.69 6.83
C ALA A 140 -9.00 1.26 7.98
N PRO A 141 -7.82 0.67 8.26
CA PRO A 141 -6.96 1.14 9.33
C PRO A 141 -6.59 2.62 9.17
N ASN A 142 -6.52 3.32 10.30
CA ASN A 142 -6.05 4.70 10.38
C ASN A 142 -5.23 4.85 11.65
N GLU A 143 -4.03 4.27 11.62
CA GLU A 143 -3.19 4.13 12.81
C GLU A 143 -1.71 4.01 12.46
N THR A 144 -0.88 4.44 13.41
CA THR A 144 0.51 3.99 13.51
C THR A 144 0.54 2.48 13.72
N SER A 145 1.43 1.78 13.02
CA SER A 145 1.47 0.32 13.07
C SER A 145 1.85 -0.17 14.46
N THR A 146 0.98 -0.99 15.04
CA THR A 146 1.26 -1.76 16.27
C THR A 146 1.66 -3.20 15.97
N LEU A 147 1.43 -3.64 14.73
CA LEU A 147 1.81 -4.95 14.21
C LEU A 147 3.14 -4.86 13.46
N ASP A 148 3.79 -6.01 13.27
CA ASP A 148 5.01 -6.13 12.49
C ASP A 148 4.65 -6.23 10.99
N ARG A 149 4.52 -5.05 10.39
CA ARG A 149 4.15 -4.86 8.98
C ARG A 149 5.38 -4.55 8.15
N LEU A 150 5.47 -5.13 6.96
CA LEU A 150 6.52 -4.84 6.00
C LEU A 150 6.01 -4.92 4.56
N HIS A 151 6.63 -4.13 3.70
CA HIS A 151 6.50 -4.23 2.26
C HIS A 151 7.77 -4.82 1.68
N LEU A 152 7.64 -5.89 0.90
CA LEU A 152 8.73 -6.45 0.11
C LEU A 152 8.64 -5.92 -1.31
N HIS A 153 9.73 -5.32 -1.76
CA HIS A 153 9.89 -4.86 -3.13
C HIS A 153 10.79 -5.87 -3.85
N LEU A 154 10.18 -6.70 -4.69
CA LEU A 154 10.85 -7.78 -5.42
C LEU A 154 11.18 -7.32 -6.85
N HIS A 155 12.47 -7.11 -7.11
CA HIS A 155 12.97 -6.66 -8.42
C HIS A 155 13.23 -7.89 -9.28
N LEU A 156 12.45 -8.07 -10.34
CA LEU A 156 12.46 -9.27 -11.17
C LEU A 156 13.74 -9.33 -12.00
N LYS A 157 14.26 -10.55 -12.21
CA LYS A 157 15.36 -10.77 -13.15
C LYS A 157 14.89 -10.48 -14.58
N PRO A 158 15.68 -9.74 -15.38
CA PRO A 158 15.39 -9.56 -16.79
C PRO A 158 15.48 -10.90 -17.55
N GLY A 159 14.75 -11.04 -18.66
CA GLY A 159 14.79 -12.20 -19.54
C GLY A 159 13.44 -12.91 -19.69
N ASN A 160 12.94 -13.56 -18.64
CA ASN A 160 11.63 -14.21 -18.64
C ASN A 160 10.73 -13.67 -17.50
N LEU A 161 10.18 -12.48 -17.74
CA LEU A 161 9.33 -11.79 -16.78
C LEU A 161 8.05 -12.57 -16.47
N ALA A 162 7.48 -13.29 -17.44
CA ALA A 162 6.28 -14.10 -17.22
C ALA A 162 6.54 -15.22 -16.19
N ALA A 163 7.63 -15.97 -16.35
CA ALA A 163 8.02 -16.99 -15.38
C ALA A 163 8.38 -16.40 -14.02
N ALA A 164 9.06 -15.26 -13.98
CA ALA A 164 9.38 -14.57 -12.73
C ALA A 164 8.10 -14.13 -11.99
N ARG A 165 7.13 -13.52 -12.69
CA ARG A 165 5.83 -13.14 -12.13
C ARG A 165 5.06 -14.34 -11.58
N GLN A 166 5.02 -15.45 -12.32
CA GLN A 166 4.38 -16.69 -11.86
C GLN A 166 5.06 -17.25 -10.61
N ALA A 167 6.39 -17.21 -10.55
CA ALA A 167 7.13 -17.61 -9.36
C ALA A 167 6.82 -16.73 -8.14
N ILE A 168 6.69 -15.40 -8.32
CA ILE A 168 6.29 -14.51 -7.22
C ILE A 168 4.84 -14.75 -6.78
N ASP A 169 3.90 -14.96 -7.71
CA ASP A 169 2.51 -15.32 -7.36
C ASP A 169 2.45 -16.64 -6.57
N THR A 170 3.26 -17.64 -6.96
CA THR A 170 3.34 -18.93 -6.25
C THR A 170 3.92 -18.74 -4.86
N LEU A 171 5.04 -18.01 -4.74
CA LEU A 171 5.64 -17.62 -3.45
C LEU A 171 4.61 -16.93 -2.54
N ALA A 172 3.86 -15.96 -3.08
CA ALA A 172 2.85 -15.22 -2.35
C ALA A 172 1.73 -16.14 -1.81
N ARG A 173 1.22 -17.07 -2.63
CA ARG A 173 0.19 -18.04 -2.21
C ARG A 173 0.69 -18.98 -1.12
N ASP A 174 1.91 -19.47 -1.26
CA ASP A 174 2.51 -20.37 -0.28
C ASP A 174 2.79 -19.66 1.05
N LEU A 175 3.30 -18.43 1.01
CA LEU A 175 3.47 -17.57 2.19
C LEU A 175 2.13 -17.26 2.86
N ALA A 176 1.08 -16.95 2.10
CA ALA A 176 -0.25 -16.69 2.63
C ALA A 176 -0.85 -17.90 3.36
N GLY A 177 -0.41 -19.11 3.00
CA GLY A 177 -0.77 -20.36 3.66
C GLY A 177 -0.07 -20.62 4.99
N LEU A 178 0.87 -19.77 5.42
CA LEU A 178 1.50 -19.86 6.74
C LEU A 178 0.55 -19.32 7.81
N ASP A 179 0.47 -20.03 8.94
CA ASP A 179 -0.44 -19.67 10.04
C ASP A 179 -0.04 -18.34 10.71
N ASP A 180 1.26 -18.03 10.70
CA ASP A 180 1.85 -16.83 11.29
C ASP A 180 1.56 -15.53 10.49
N VAL A 181 1.19 -15.63 9.22
CA VAL A 181 1.00 -14.48 8.31
C VAL A 181 -0.39 -13.90 8.50
N LEU A 182 -0.53 -12.78 9.22
CA LEU A 182 -1.83 -12.16 9.43
C LEU A 182 -2.43 -11.57 8.15
N LYS A 183 -1.60 -10.97 7.31
CA LYS A 183 -2.04 -10.40 6.03
C LYS A 183 -0.98 -10.61 4.97
N LEU A 184 -1.41 -10.95 3.76
CA LEU A 184 -0.60 -10.95 2.56
C LEU A 184 -1.40 -10.38 1.39
N ARG A 185 -0.91 -9.27 0.84
CA ARG A 185 -1.45 -8.63 -0.36
C ARG A 185 -0.34 -8.48 -1.40
N LEU A 186 -0.66 -8.84 -2.64
CA LEU A 186 0.27 -8.87 -3.77
C LEU A 186 -0.13 -7.87 -4.84
N HIS A 187 0.83 -7.05 -5.27
CA HIS A 187 0.70 -6.09 -6.35
C HIS A 187 1.59 -6.54 -7.52
N LEU A 188 1.01 -7.29 -8.45
CA LEU A 188 1.68 -7.72 -9.68
C LEU A 188 1.71 -6.58 -10.69
N ALA A 189 2.49 -5.54 -10.42
CA ALA A 189 2.51 -4.36 -11.27
C ALA A 189 3.13 -4.63 -12.64
N GLU A 190 2.61 -3.99 -13.69
CA GLU A 190 3.23 -3.99 -15.01
C GLU A 190 4.58 -3.26 -14.99
N PRO A 191 5.47 -3.54 -15.96
CA PRO A 191 6.72 -2.80 -16.08
C PRO A 191 6.48 -1.30 -16.17
N TYR A 192 7.24 -0.52 -15.41
CA TYR A 192 7.13 0.94 -15.44
C TYR A 192 7.55 1.49 -16.81
N ASP A 193 6.73 2.36 -17.40
CA ASP A 193 7.01 3.01 -18.68
C ASP A 193 7.60 4.41 -18.45
N ASN A 194 8.92 4.54 -18.59
CA ASN A 194 9.59 5.83 -18.51
C ASN A 194 9.27 6.76 -19.69
N GLU A 195 8.74 6.25 -20.80
CA GLU A 195 8.32 7.06 -21.94
C GLU A 195 6.93 7.67 -21.74
N GLN A 196 6.12 7.07 -20.85
CA GLN A 196 4.80 7.55 -20.45
C GLN A 196 4.67 7.56 -18.92
N PRO A 197 5.44 8.42 -18.23
CA PRO A 197 5.39 8.50 -16.78
C PRO A 197 4.04 9.05 -16.30
N ALA A 198 3.85 9.03 -14.97
CA ALA A 198 2.73 9.73 -14.33
C ALA A 198 2.60 11.18 -14.83
N PRO A 199 1.38 11.76 -14.81
CA PRO A 199 1.17 13.15 -15.25
C PRO A 199 2.15 14.10 -14.55
N PRO A 200 2.66 15.11 -15.25
CA PRO A 200 3.74 15.93 -14.74
C PRO A 200 3.32 16.67 -13.46
N ALA A 201 4.06 16.44 -12.37
CA ALA A 201 4.04 17.26 -11.18
C ALA A 201 5.22 18.25 -11.20
N PRO A 202 5.02 19.53 -10.81
CA PRO A 202 6.12 20.48 -10.70
C PRO A 202 7.20 20.00 -9.73
N ASP A 203 8.48 20.06 -10.12
CA ASP A 203 9.63 19.74 -9.26
C ASP A 203 9.61 18.34 -8.60
N VAL A 204 8.91 17.36 -9.19
CA VAL A 204 8.86 15.96 -8.74
C VAL A 204 9.32 15.04 -9.87
N ALA A 205 10.16 14.07 -9.54
CA ALA A 205 10.66 13.07 -10.49
C ALA A 205 9.66 11.92 -10.68
N HIS A 206 9.50 11.48 -11.94
CA HIS A 206 8.66 10.34 -12.31
C HIS A 206 9.40 9.31 -13.18
N TYR A 207 10.73 9.20 -13.02
CA TYR A 207 11.57 8.30 -13.80
C TYR A 207 12.13 7.17 -12.93
N ALA A 208 11.89 5.93 -13.33
CA ALA A 208 12.42 4.74 -12.67
C ALA A 208 13.83 4.40 -13.18
N SER A 209 14.73 4.06 -12.27
CA SER A 209 15.99 3.40 -12.65
C SER A 209 15.76 2.00 -13.20
N GLU A 210 16.70 1.45 -13.97
CA GLU A 210 16.57 0.15 -14.63
C GLU A 210 16.12 -0.99 -13.68
N PRO A 211 16.69 -1.17 -12.47
CA PRO A 211 16.23 -2.22 -11.55
C PRO A 211 14.80 -2.00 -11.03
N ARG A 212 14.26 -0.79 -11.13
CA ARG A 212 12.92 -0.40 -10.67
C ARG A 212 11.88 -0.44 -11.78
N LEU A 213 12.25 -0.80 -13.01
CA LEU A 213 11.30 -0.98 -14.11
C LEU A 213 10.41 -2.21 -13.89
N ASN A 214 10.98 -3.31 -13.40
CA ASN A 214 10.28 -4.58 -13.24
C ASN A 214 10.23 -4.97 -11.76
N ILE A 215 9.19 -4.52 -11.07
CA ILE A 215 9.03 -4.69 -9.63
C ILE A 215 7.67 -5.29 -9.30
N VAL A 216 7.64 -6.15 -8.29
CA VAL A 216 6.41 -6.64 -7.65
C VAL A 216 6.45 -6.20 -6.19
N PHE A 217 5.31 -5.74 -5.67
CA PHE A 217 5.18 -5.33 -4.28
C PHE A 217 4.36 -6.36 -3.51
N MET A 218 4.79 -6.69 -2.30
CA MET A 218 4.09 -7.61 -1.41
C MET A 218 3.99 -7.02 -0.01
N GLU A 219 2.77 -6.77 0.45
CA GLU A 219 2.49 -6.46 1.85
C GLU A 219 2.49 -7.76 2.66
N LEU A 220 3.22 -7.78 3.76
CA LEU A 220 3.20 -8.85 4.76
C LEU A 220 2.94 -8.25 6.14
N THR A 221 2.10 -8.92 6.93
CA THR A 221 1.88 -8.55 8.33
C THR A 221 2.00 -9.78 9.21
N PHE A 222 2.73 -9.63 10.31
CA PHE A 222 2.82 -10.59 11.40
C PHE A 222 2.34 -9.95 12.70
N GLU A 223 2.01 -10.77 13.70
CA GLU A 223 1.67 -10.26 15.03
C GLU A 223 2.83 -9.46 15.64
N SER A 224 4.05 -9.95 15.49
CA SER A 224 5.25 -9.34 16.04
C SER A 224 6.51 -9.76 15.26
N ALA A 225 7.61 -9.02 15.44
CA ALA A 225 8.91 -9.39 14.91
C ALA A 225 9.38 -10.77 15.43
N TRP A 226 8.96 -11.17 16.63
CA TRP A 226 9.22 -12.51 17.18
C TRP A 226 8.52 -13.60 16.34
N THR A 227 7.23 -13.41 16.05
CA THR A 227 6.43 -14.32 15.21
C THR A 227 7.02 -14.42 13.81
N ARG A 228 7.34 -13.28 13.18
CA ARG A 228 7.98 -13.23 11.86
C ARG A 228 9.31 -13.98 11.83
N ARG A 229 10.21 -13.74 12.80
CA ARG A 229 11.52 -14.40 12.83
C ARG A 229 11.42 -15.90 13.13
N THR A 230 10.45 -16.30 13.96
CA THR A 230 10.15 -17.72 14.21
C THR A 230 9.67 -18.40 12.93
N CYS A 231 8.77 -17.75 12.20
CA CYS A 231 8.29 -18.19 10.89
C CYS A 231 9.46 -18.36 9.90
N TYR A 232 10.35 -17.37 9.78
CA TYR A 232 11.50 -17.42 8.87
C TYR A 232 12.50 -18.54 9.21
N ALA A 233 12.63 -18.90 10.50
CA ALA A 233 13.51 -19.98 10.93
C ALA A 233 12.93 -21.39 10.62
N SER A 234 11.64 -21.48 10.31
CA SER A 234 10.96 -22.76 10.05
C SER A 234 11.41 -23.41 8.74
N GLU A 235 11.40 -24.74 8.69
CA GLU A 235 11.68 -25.49 7.45
C GLU A 235 10.65 -25.20 6.36
N ARG A 236 9.38 -24.98 6.74
CA ARG A 236 8.32 -24.64 5.79
C ARG A 236 8.63 -23.35 5.05
N PHE A 237 9.03 -22.29 5.75
CA PHE A 237 9.41 -21.04 5.11
C PHE A 237 10.64 -21.21 4.20
N LYS A 238 11.68 -21.92 4.67
CA LYS A 238 12.88 -22.19 3.87
C LYS A 238 12.54 -22.92 2.56
N THR A 239 11.66 -23.93 2.62
CA THR A 239 11.16 -24.63 1.43
C THR A 239 10.42 -23.68 0.48
N ILE A 240 9.52 -22.83 1.00
CA ILE A 240 8.74 -21.88 0.20
C ILE A 240 9.64 -20.88 -0.54
N THR A 241 10.68 -20.38 0.13
CA THR A 241 11.62 -19.41 -0.46
C THR A 241 12.72 -20.04 -1.33
N HIS A 242 12.80 -21.37 -1.38
CA HIS A 242 13.85 -22.06 -2.11
C HIS A 242 13.77 -21.76 -3.62
N GLY A 243 14.92 -21.45 -4.23
CA GLY A 243 15.01 -21.21 -5.67
C GLY A 243 14.51 -19.84 -6.14
N ILE A 244 13.99 -18.98 -5.25
CA ILE A 244 13.48 -17.66 -5.64
C ILE A 244 14.56 -16.77 -6.29
N SER A 245 15.84 -16.99 -5.93
CA SER A 245 16.98 -16.30 -6.52
C SER A 245 17.10 -16.51 -8.03
N ALA A 246 16.47 -17.54 -8.62
CA ALA A 246 16.39 -17.72 -10.06
C ALA A 246 15.51 -16.66 -10.75
N HIS A 247 14.61 -16.01 -10.02
CA HIS A 247 13.57 -15.12 -10.56
C HIS A 247 13.70 -13.66 -10.12
N VAL A 248 14.43 -13.38 -9.04
CA VAL A 248 14.64 -12.01 -8.53
C VAL A 248 16.11 -11.64 -8.47
N THR A 249 16.41 -10.38 -8.74
CA THR A 249 17.76 -9.80 -8.58
C THR A 249 17.90 -9.18 -7.20
N HIS A 250 16.87 -8.48 -6.75
CA HIS A 250 16.85 -7.81 -5.46
C HIS A 250 15.53 -8.05 -4.73
N ILE A 251 15.61 -8.18 -3.41
CA ILE A 251 14.47 -8.05 -2.51
C ILE A 251 14.85 -6.97 -1.50
N THR A 252 14.07 -5.89 -1.49
CA THR A 252 14.26 -4.78 -0.54
C THR A 252 13.06 -4.74 0.39
N PRO A 253 13.22 -5.12 1.67
CA PRO A 253 12.15 -4.97 2.65
C PRO A 253 12.08 -3.53 3.17
N PHE A 254 10.87 -3.06 3.42
CA PHE A 254 10.58 -1.80 4.11
C PHE A 254 9.65 -2.08 5.29
N GLY A 255 10.04 -1.71 6.50
CA GLY A 255 9.12 -1.73 7.64
C GLY A 255 8.03 -0.68 7.45
N VAL A 256 6.79 -0.97 7.82
CA VAL A 256 5.67 -0.03 7.70
C VAL A 256 5.38 0.56 9.08
N SER A 257 5.55 1.88 9.22
CA SER A 257 5.33 2.61 10.47
C SER A 257 3.87 3.03 10.67
N GLY A 258 3.06 3.08 9.62
CA GLY A 258 1.64 3.41 9.71
C GLY A 258 0.87 3.11 8.44
N VAL A 259 -0.44 2.85 8.60
CA VAL A 259 -1.37 2.60 7.50
C VAL A 259 -2.59 3.47 7.70
N TYR A 260 -2.92 4.26 6.68
CA TYR A 260 -3.99 5.26 6.74
C TYR A 260 -4.89 5.12 5.51
N THR A 261 -6.10 4.60 5.70
CA THR A 261 -7.11 4.42 4.66
C THR A 261 -8.04 5.62 4.61
N TYR A 262 -8.16 6.22 3.43
CA TYR A 262 -8.93 7.44 3.19
C TYR A 262 -10.18 7.19 2.37
N VAL A 263 -10.16 6.21 1.47
CA VAL A 263 -11.32 5.80 0.67
C VAL A 263 -11.42 4.27 0.73
N ARG A 264 -12.63 3.79 0.98
CA ARG A 264 -12.99 2.37 1.04
C ARG A 264 -14.30 2.15 0.32
N ASP A 265 -14.35 1.19 -0.60
CA ASP A 265 -15.58 0.80 -1.30
C ASP A 265 -16.29 1.98 -2.01
N GLY A 266 -15.53 2.99 -2.45
CA GLY A 266 -16.05 4.21 -3.07
C GLY A 266 -16.50 5.31 -2.11
N ALA A 267 -16.39 5.10 -0.80
CA ALA A 267 -16.76 6.07 0.23
C ALA A 267 -15.52 6.59 0.97
N MET A 268 -15.48 7.90 1.23
CA MET A 268 -14.44 8.46 2.10
C MET A 268 -14.60 7.95 3.53
N THR A 269 -13.49 7.57 4.16
CA THR A 269 -13.43 7.30 5.60
C THR A 269 -13.42 8.64 6.36
N THR A 270 -13.52 8.61 7.69
CA THR A 270 -13.33 9.82 8.51
C THR A 270 -11.96 10.48 8.25
N ALA A 271 -10.92 9.69 7.94
CA ALA A 271 -9.60 10.20 7.57
C ALA A 271 -9.61 10.86 6.18
N GLY A 272 -10.33 10.29 5.20
CA GLY A 272 -10.59 10.93 3.90
C GLY A 272 -11.27 12.29 4.05
N ILE A 273 -12.28 12.36 4.92
CA ILE A 273 -13.05 13.58 5.15
C ILE A 273 -12.21 14.63 5.90
N ARG A 274 -11.37 14.27 6.87
CA ARG A 274 -10.83 15.26 7.83
C ARG A 274 -9.31 15.27 8.03
N GLY A 275 -8.59 14.27 7.53
CA GLY A 275 -7.21 13.99 7.92
C GLY A 275 -7.12 12.84 8.92
N SER A 276 -6.02 12.12 8.86
CA SER A 276 -5.74 10.96 9.72
C SER A 276 -5.79 11.33 11.19
N ARG A 277 -5.11 12.41 11.59
CA ARG A 277 -5.00 12.82 13.00
C ARG A 277 -6.35 13.21 13.59
N GLN A 278 -7.19 13.89 12.82
CA GLN A 278 -8.53 14.27 13.23
C GLN A 278 -9.40 13.03 13.42
N ALA A 279 -9.30 12.04 12.53
CA ALA A 279 -9.99 10.76 12.66
C ALA A 279 -9.52 9.98 13.91
N GLU A 280 -8.21 9.97 14.21
CA GLU A 280 -7.66 9.39 15.44
C GLU A 280 -8.28 10.05 16.69
N LEU A 281 -8.32 11.38 16.76
CA LEU A 281 -8.86 12.11 17.90
C LEU A 281 -10.37 11.82 18.11
N ILE A 282 -11.14 11.76 17.02
CA ILE A 282 -12.57 11.42 17.05
C ILE A 282 -12.76 10.01 17.65
N ARG A 283 -11.99 9.03 17.16
CA ARG A 283 -12.07 7.64 17.65
C ARG A 283 -11.61 7.51 19.09
N GLN A 284 -10.51 8.15 19.47
CA GLN A 284 -9.95 8.09 20.83
C GLN A 284 -10.89 8.70 21.87
N LEU A 285 -11.56 9.80 21.55
CA LEU A 285 -12.52 10.44 22.45
C LEU A 285 -13.89 9.73 22.45
N GLY A 286 -14.19 8.92 21.44
CA GLY A 286 -15.53 8.38 21.22
C GLY A 286 -16.54 9.44 20.77
N ALA A 287 -16.10 10.42 19.99
CA ALA A 287 -16.91 11.56 19.54
C ALA A 287 -17.86 11.18 18.39
N ILE A 288 -18.81 10.27 18.64
CA ILE A 288 -19.73 9.70 17.65
C ILE A 288 -20.61 10.72 16.91
N ASN A 289 -20.78 11.92 17.47
CA ASN A 289 -21.49 13.00 16.80
C ASN A 289 -20.69 13.61 15.63
N GLN A 290 -19.37 13.40 15.56
CA GLN A 290 -18.53 13.90 14.47
C GLN A 290 -18.60 13.05 13.19
N THR A 291 -19.20 11.86 13.26
CA THR A 291 -19.40 10.94 12.12
C THR A 291 -20.87 10.86 11.70
N GLN A 292 -21.67 11.86 12.08
CA GLN A 292 -23.06 11.95 11.65
C GLN A 292 -23.14 12.60 10.27
N PRO A 293 -24.07 12.19 9.40
CA PRO A 293 -24.14 12.68 8.02
C PRO A 293 -24.23 14.20 7.91
N ASP A 294 -25.01 14.85 8.78
CA ASP A 294 -25.17 16.30 8.82
C ASP A 294 -23.85 17.04 9.08
N VAL A 295 -22.98 16.49 9.92
CA VAL A 295 -21.64 17.03 10.16
C VAL A 295 -20.70 16.71 9.00
N GLU A 296 -20.71 15.48 8.48
CA GLU A 296 -19.82 15.07 7.38
C GLU A 296 -20.08 15.85 6.09
N THR A 297 -21.34 16.18 5.78
CA THR A 297 -21.70 17.03 4.64
C THR A 297 -21.08 18.43 4.74
N LEU A 298 -20.88 18.99 5.94
CA LEU A 298 -20.18 20.27 6.12
C LEU A 298 -18.71 20.22 5.69
N PHE A 299 -18.11 19.02 5.66
CA PHE A 299 -16.74 18.80 5.19
C PHE A 299 -16.67 18.34 3.72
N GLY A 300 -17.81 18.34 3.02
CA GLY A 300 -17.92 17.96 1.62
C GLY A 300 -18.03 16.44 1.39
N ALA A 301 -18.36 15.65 2.41
CA ALA A 301 -18.69 14.25 2.20
C ALA A 301 -20.05 14.14 1.49
N THR A 302 -20.07 13.50 0.33
CA THR A 302 -21.31 13.17 -0.38
C THR A 302 -22.03 12.08 0.40
N THR A 303 -23.29 12.29 0.73
CA THR A 303 -24.18 11.19 1.14
C THR A 303 -24.26 10.20 -0.01
N VAL A 304 -23.92 8.93 0.23
CA VAL A 304 -24.20 7.88 -0.74
C VAL A 304 -25.71 7.88 -0.93
N ASP A 305 -26.18 8.33 -2.10
CA ASP A 305 -27.60 8.23 -2.44
C ASP A 305 -28.04 6.79 -2.23
N GLU A 306 -28.98 6.56 -1.31
CA GLU A 306 -29.76 5.34 -1.28
C GLU A 306 -30.46 5.23 -2.63
N LYS A 307 -29.86 4.51 -3.59
CA LYS A 307 -30.57 4.12 -4.80
C LYS A 307 -31.81 3.35 -4.32
N PRO A 308 -33.03 3.83 -4.62
CA PRO A 308 -34.23 3.13 -4.20
C PRO A 308 -34.20 1.75 -4.86
N VAL A 309 -34.25 0.72 -4.03
CA VAL A 309 -34.56 -0.64 -4.49
C VAL A 309 -35.88 -0.56 -5.23
N LYS A 310 -35.86 -0.71 -6.55
CA LYS A 310 -37.02 -1.02 -7.36
C LYS A 310 -37.08 -2.52 -7.58
#